data_AF-A0A1F7SGG3-F1
#
_entry.id   AF-A0A1F7SGG3-F1
#
_cell.length_a   1.000
_cell.length_b   1.000
_cell.length_c   1.000
_cell.angle_alpha   90.00
_cell.angle_beta   90.00
_cell.angle_gamma   90.00
#
_symmetry.space_group_name_H-M   'P 1'
#
loop_
_entity.id
_entity.type
_entity.pdbx_description
1 polymer ?
#
loop_
_entity_poly.entity_id
_entity_poly.type
_entity_poly.pdbx_seq_one_letter_code
_entity_poly.pdbx_strand_id
1 'polypeptide(L)' 'MGKYKFCLSIVIVCVSIFFLTNITYAATHAIEGKVFEDKNCNGQRNGGDGSIAGVTITRDPGAITTSNSC' A
#
# COMPACT_ATOMS: atom_id res chain seq x y z
N MET A 1 -10.43 -46.06 17.38
CA MET A 1 -10.57 -44.66 17.89
C MET A 1 -9.39 -43.71 17.56
N GLY A 2 -8.51 -44.02 16.59
CA GLY A 2 -7.32 -43.17 16.30
C GLY A 2 -7.27 -42.49 14.93
N LYS A 3 -8.08 -42.92 13.94
CA LYS A 3 -7.97 -42.46 12.54
C LYS A 3 -8.59 -41.07 12.30
N TYR A 4 -9.67 -40.75 13.02
CA TYR A 4 -10.39 -39.47 12.88
C TYR A 4 -9.73 -38.35 13.69
N LYS A 5 -8.93 -38.69 14.72
CA LYS A 5 -8.23 -37.71 15.56
C LYS A 5 -7.06 -37.07 14.81
N PHE A 6 -6.36 -37.84 13.98
CA PHE A 6 -5.29 -37.33 13.11
C PHE A 6 -5.85 -36.49 11.95
N CYS A 7 -6.96 -36.93 11.35
CA CYS A 7 -7.67 -36.18 10.30
C CYS A 7 -8.23 -34.86 10.83
N LEU A 8 -8.86 -34.87 12.01
CA LEU A 8 -9.43 -33.68 12.66
C LEU A 8 -8.34 -32.66 13.03
N SER A 9 -7.19 -33.10 13.55
CA SER A 9 -6.06 -32.21 13.83
C SER A 9 -5.48 -31.57 12.57
N ILE A 10 -5.36 -32.31 11.46
CA ILE A 10 -4.86 -31.77 10.18
C ILE A 10 -5.84 -30.74 9.59
N VAL A 11 -7.14 -31.02 9.62
CA VAL A 11 -8.17 -30.09 9.11
C VAL A 11 -8.23 -28.82 9.95
N ILE A 12 -8.17 -28.92 11.28
CA ILE A 12 -8.15 -27.75 12.18
C ILE A 12 -6.89 -26.92 11.96
N VAL A 13 -5.71 -27.54 11.83
CA VAL A 13 -4.44 -26.84 11.55
C VAL A 13 -4.49 -26.11 10.21
N CYS A 14 -4.95 -26.75 9.13
CA CYS A 14 -5.06 -26.10 7.83
C CYS A 14 -6.09 -24.95 7.81
N VAL A 15 -7.25 -25.13 8.44
CA VAL A 15 -8.31 -24.09 8.50
C VAL A 15 -7.85 -22.91 9.34
N SER A 16 -7.18 -23.14 10.47
CA SER A 16 -6.62 -22.06 11.29
C SER A 16 -5.50 -21.31 10.56
N ILE A 17 -4.54 -22.01 9.96
CA ILE A 17 -3.47 -21.38 9.15
C ILE A 17 -4.06 -20.53 8.01
N PHE A 18 -5.06 -21.03 7.28
CA PHE A 18 -5.68 -20.32 6.15
C PHE A 18 -6.47 -19.08 6.60
N PHE A 19 -7.17 -19.12 7.72
CA PHE A 19 -7.87 -17.96 8.27
C PHE A 19 -6.89 -16.90 8.83
N LEU A 20 -5.77 -17.33 9.41
CA LEU A 20 -4.76 -16.44 9.99
C LEU A 20 -3.95 -15.66 8.95
N THR A 21 -3.71 -16.22 7.75
CA THR A 21 -2.94 -15.55 6.69
C THR A 21 -3.73 -14.44 5.96
N ASN A 22 -5.06 -14.55 5.91
CA ASN A 22 -5.94 -13.60 5.21
C ASN A 22 -6.16 -12.29 5.99
N ILE A 23 -5.91 -12.25 7.31
CA ILE A 23 -6.10 -11.06 8.16
C ILE A 23 -4.90 -10.10 8.09
N THR A 24 -3.73 -10.55 7.64
CA THR A 24 -2.48 -9.76 7.71
C THR A 24 -2.10 -9.00 6.45
N TYR A 25 -2.89 -9.07 5.37
CA TYR A 25 -2.60 -8.32 4.14
C TYR A 25 -3.14 -6.89 4.21
N ALA A 26 -2.63 -6.09 5.14
CA ALA A 26 -2.81 -4.65 5.13
C ALA A 26 -1.64 -4.04 4.34
N ALA A 27 -1.84 -3.82 3.04
CA ALA A 27 -0.85 -3.11 2.22
C ALA A 27 -0.82 -1.63 2.64
N THR A 28 0.31 -1.18 3.18
CA THR A 28 0.56 0.25 3.39
C THR A 28 0.96 0.87 2.06
N HIS A 29 0.18 1.83 1.57
CA HIS A 29 0.50 2.60 0.37
C HIS A 29 1.09 3.95 0.77
N ALA A 30 2.20 4.34 0.13
CA ALA A 30 2.84 5.65 0.29
C ALA A 30 2.61 6.51 -0.96
N ILE A 31 2.46 7.83 -0.76
CA ILE A 31 2.44 8.83 -1.82
C ILE A 31 3.73 9.63 -1.70
N GLU A 32 4.50 9.71 -2.77
CA GLU A 32 5.79 10.38 -2.80
C GLU A 32 5.84 11.42 -3.93
N GLY A 33 6.62 12.49 -3.73
CA GLY A 33 6.75 13.58 -4.69
C GLY A 33 7.93 14.50 -4.38
N LYS A 34 8.19 15.45 -5.27
CA LYS A 34 9.23 16.49 -5.10
C LYS A 34 8.64 17.86 -5.42
N VAL A 35 9.04 18.87 -4.66
CA VAL A 35 8.74 20.28 -4.95
C VAL A 35 9.99 20.94 -5.52
N PHE A 36 9.85 21.60 -6.66
CA PHE A 36 10.95 22.21 -7.40
C PHE A 36 10.53 23.57 -7.97
N GLU A 37 11.52 24.42 -8.21
CA GLU A 37 11.35 25.72 -8.85
C GLU A 37 11.34 25.58 -10.38
N ASP A 38 10.16 25.72 -10.99
CA ASP A 38 10.01 25.72 -12.45
C ASP A 38 10.31 27.12 -13.01
N LYS A 39 11.56 27.33 -13.44
CA LYS A 39 12.03 28.63 -13.91
C LYS A 39 11.56 28.98 -15.33
N ASN A 40 11.15 27.99 -16.11
CA ASN A 40 10.77 28.18 -17.51
C ASN A 40 9.27 27.95 -17.76
N CYS A 41 8.50 27.69 -16.70
CA CYS A 41 7.05 27.56 -16.67
C CYS A 41 6.49 26.44 -17.57
N ASN A 42 7.23 25.34 -17.74
CA ASN A 42 6.81 24.23 -18.60
C ASN A 42 6.14 23.07 -17.84
N GLY A 43 6.07 23.13 -16.50
CA GLY A 43 5.49 22.11 -15.65
C GLY A 43 6.31 20.82 -15.54
N GLN A 44 7.53 20.79 -16.08
CA GLN A 44 8.44 19.66 -16.02
C GLN A 44 9.63 19.99 -15.13
N ARG A 45 10.10 18.98 -14.39
CA ARG A 45 11.36 19.12 -13.64
C ARG A 45 12.53 18.99 -14.60
N ASN A 46 13.24 20.08 -14.81
CA ASN A 46 14.48 20.13 -15.57
C ASN A 46 15.71 20.04 -14.64
N GLY A 47 16.89 19.78 -15.21
CA GLY A 47 18.14 19.59 -14.45
C GLY A 47 18.60 20.83 -13.67
N GLY A 48 18.12 22.03 -14.04
CA GLY A 48 18.43 23.30 -13.37
C GLY A 48 17.41 23.75 -12.32
N ASP A 49 16.35 22.97 -12.11
CA ASP A 49 15.27 23.31 -11.19
C ASP A 49 15.66 22.87 -9.78
N GLY A 50 15.86 23.88 -8.91
CA GLY A 50 16.26 23.69 -7.54
C GLY A 50 15.15 23.01 -6.71
N SER A 51 15.53 22.25 -5.70
CA SER A 51 14.57 21.74 -4.72
C SER A 51 14.16 22.85 -3.75
N ILE A 52 12.87 22.89 -3.40
CA ILE A 52 12.32 23.87 -2.46
C ILE A 52 12.08 23.20 -1.11
N ALA A 53 12.76 23.69 -0.07
CA ALA A 53 12.63 23.17 1.30
C ALA A 53 11.55 23.92 2.10
N GLY A 54 11.01 23.29 3.15
CA GLY A 54 10.05 23.92 4.06
C GLY A 54 8.62 24.01 3.54
N VAL A 55 8.32 23.37 2.40
CA VAL A 55 6.96 23.34 1.84
C VAL A 55 6.10 22.35 2.64
N THR A 56 5.01 22.85 3.21
CA THR A 56 3.99 22.00 3.84
C THR A 56 3.10 21.37 2.78
N ILE A 57 3.02 20.05 2.76
CA ILE A 57 2.11 19.28 1.89
C ILE A 57 1.02 18.68 2.76
N THR A 58 -0.24 19.00 2.44
CA THR A 58 -1.41 18.43 3.10
C THR A 58 -2.09 17.46 2.16
N ARG A 59 -2.45 16.27 2.66
CA ARG A 59 -3.24 15.29 1.92
C ARG A 59 -4.66 15.29 2.45
N ASP A 60 -5.60 15.69 1.60
CA ASP A 60 -7.02 15.53 1.87
C ASP A 60 -7.45 14.09 1.57
N PRO A 61 -8.45 13.55 2.28
CA PRO A 61 -8.91 12.18 2.06
C PRO A 61 -9.52 11.96 0.67
N GLY A 62 -10.02 13.03 0.02
CA GLY A 62 -10.61 12.97 -1.32
C GLY A 62 -11.76 11.97 -1.45
N ALA A 63 -12.25 11.75 -2.67
CA ALA A 63 -13.10 10.60 -2.96
C ALA A 63 -12.21 9.34 -3.03
N ILE A 64 -12.61 8.27 -2.35
CA ILE A 64 -11.95 6.97 -2.51
C ILE A 64 -12.40 6.38 -3.84
N THR A 65 -11.57 6.57 -4.88
CA THR A 65 -11.77 5.94 -6.19
C THR A 65 -10.90 4.70 -6.24
N THR A 66 -11.50 3.51 -6.13
CA THR A 66 -10.81 2.26 -6.34
C THR A 66 -10.84 1.90 -7.82
N SER A 67 -9.70 1.97 -8.51
CA SER A 67 -9.56 1.37 -9.85
C SER A 67 -9.02 -0.04 -9.67
N ASN A 68 -9.84 -1.04 -9.93
CA ASN A 68 -9.36 -2.41 -10.07
C ASN A 68 -8.71 -2.55 -11.46
N SER A 69 -7.38 -2.58 -11.49
CA SER A 69 -6.69 -3.17 -12.63
C SER A 69 -6.78 -4.69 -12.45
N CYS A 70 -7.79 -5.30 -13.07
CA CYS A 70 -7.83 -6.74 -13.27
C CYS A 70 -6.62 -7.18 -14.10
#